data_AF-A0A6B0QUK8-F1
#
_entry.id   AF-A0A6B0QUK8-F1
#
_cell.length_a   1.000
_cell.length_b   1.000
_cell.length_c   1.000
_cell.angle_alpha   90.00
_cell.angle_beta   90.00
_cell.angle_gamma   90.00
#
_symmetry.space_group_name_H-M   'P 1'
#
loop_
_entity.id
_entity.type
_entity.pdbx_description
1 polymer ?
#
loop_
_entity_poly.entity_id
_entity_poly.type
_entity_poly.pdbx_seq_one_letter_code
_entity_poly.pdbx_strand_id
1 'polypeptide(L)'
;MKGQEIKEKEDDLKRTAKRYEEILDAREEEMTAKVMDLQTQFEDLQKKYQQRLEQEETPGSDKVTIMELQTQLAQKTTLISDSKLKEQEFREQIHNLEDRLKKYEKNVYATTVGIPYKGGNLYHTDVSLFGEPTEFEYLRKVLFEYKMGRETKTMAKVITTVLKFPDDQTQKILKREDARLMSWLQPSS
;
A
#
# COMPACT_ATOMS: atom_id res chain seq x y z
N MET A 1 -71.47 -79.07 -15.72
CA MET A 1 -70.88 -77.87 -16.34
C MET A 1 -71.01 -76.61 -15.48
N LYS A 2 -72.22 -76.14 -15.11
CA LYS A 2 -72.38 -74.86 -14.38
C LYS A 2 -71.59 -74.74 -13.05
N GLY A 3 -71.48 -75.82 -12.27
CA GLY A 3 -70.76 -75.76 -10.99
C GLY A 3 -69.23 -75.63 -11.09
N GLN A 4 -68.62 -76.11 -12.19
CA GLN A 4 -67.18 -75.92 -12.44
C GLN A 4 -66.87 -74.49 -12.86
N GLU A 5 -67.71 -73.92 -13.73
CA GLU A 5 -67.56 -72.54 -14.20
C GLU A 5 -67.71 -71.52 -13.06
N ILE A 6 -68.57 -71.80 -12.08
CA ILE A 6 -68.73 -70.96 -10.87
C ILE A 6 -67.46 -71.00 -10.00
N LYS A 7 -66.89 -72.20 -9.77
CA LYS A 7 -65.65 -72.34 -9.00
C LYS A 7 -64.48 -71.62 -9.67
N GLU A 8 -64.34 -71.76 -10.98
CA GLU A 8 -63.27 -71.13 -11.75
C GLU A 8 -63.36 -69.59 -11.66
N LYS A 9 -64.57 -69.04 -11.78
CA LYS A 9 -64.82 -67.60 -11.58
C LYS A 9 -64.54 -67.14 -10.14
N GLU A 10 -64.81 -67.97 -9.14
CA GLU A 10 -64.50 -67.66 -7.74
C GLU A 10 -62.99 -67.66 -7.48
N ASP A 11 -62.24 -68.59 -8.07
CA ASP A 11 -60.79 -68.66 -7.96
C ASP A 11 -60.08 -67.52 -8.71
N ASP A 12 -60.61 -67.10 -9.85
CA ASP A 12 -60.15 -65.91 -10.57
C ASP A 12 -60.44 -64.62 -9.78
N LEU A 13 -61.60 -64.53 -9.13
CA LEU A 13 -61.93 -63.41 -8.25
C LEU A 13 -60.98 -63.33 -7.04
N LYS A 14 -60.67 -64.47 -6.41
CA LYS A 14 -59.67 -64.51 -5.31
C LYS A 14 -58.28 -64.12 -5.79
N ARG A 15 -57.85 -64.57 -6.97
CA ARG A 15 -56.56 -64.19 -7.55
C ARG A 15 -56.47 -62.69 -7.86
N THR A 16 -57.54 -62.11 -8.41
CA THR A 16 -57.59 -60.68 -8.70
C THR A 16 -57.65 -59.83 -7.43
N ALA A 17 -58.44 -60.22 -6.43
CA ALA A 17 -58.48 -59.55 -5.13
C ALA A 17 -57.12 -59.54 -4.44
N LYS A 18 -56.43 -60.70 -4.39
CA LYS A 18 -55.09 -60.81 -3.82
C LYS A 18 -54.08 -59.91 -4.54
N ARG A 19 -54.16 -59.82 -5.87
CA ARG A 19 -53.28 -58.96 -6.66
C ARG A 19 -53.52 -57.47 -6.38
N TYR A 20 -54.76 -57.05 -6.14
CA TYR A 20 -55.04 -55.67 -5.75
C TYR A 20 -54.55 -55.35 -4.33
N GLU A 21 -54.63 -56.31 -3.41
CA GLU A 21 -54.08 -56.19 -2.06
C GLU A 21 -52.55 -55.98 -2.11
N GLU A 22 -51.83 -56.83 -2.85
CA GLU A 22 -50.38 -56.69 -3.05
C GLU A 22 -49.97 -55.33 -3.67
N ILE A 23 -50.78 -54.80 -4.61
CA ILE A 23 -50.53 -53.49 -5.22
C ILE A 23 -50.75 -52.36 -4.21
N LEU A 24 -51.76 -52.48 -3.34
CA LEU A 24 -52.04 -51.49 -2.31
C LEU A 24 -50.94 -51.47 -1.25
N ASP A 25 -50.51 -52.64 -0.78
CA ASP A 25 -49.43 -52.79 0.20
C ASP A 25 -48.12 -52.20 -0.34
N ALA A 26 -47.75 -52.53 -1.59
CA ALA A 26 -46.54 -52.00 -2.22
C ALA A 26 -46.59 -50.47 -2.36
N ARG A 27 -47.77 -49.91 -2.66
CA ARG A 27 -47.94 -48.45 -2.77
C ARG A 27 -47.89 -47.77 -1.41
N GLU A 28 -48.40 -48.40 -0.37
CA GLU A 28 -48.32 -47.90 1.01
C GLU A 28 -46.87 -47.89 1.50
N GLU A 29 -46.11 -48.94 1.22
CA GLU A 29 -44.67 -49.01 1.51
C GLU A 29 -43.88 -47.93 0.75
N GLU A 30 -44.17 -47.71 -0.53
CA GLU A 30 -43.53 -46.65 -1.32
C GLU A 30 -43.86 -45.25 -0.74
N MET A 31 -45.12 -45.03 -0.35
CA MET A 31 -45.55 -43.74 0.20
C MET A 31 -44.90 -43.47 1.56
N THR A 32 -44.83 -44.47 2.44
CA THR A 32 -44.20 -44.35 3.74
C THR A 32 -42.70 -44.10 3.62
N ALA A 33 -42.00 -44.79 2.70
CA ALA A 33 -40.60 -44.54 2.41
C ALA A 33 -40.34 -43.09 1.94
N LYS A 34 -41.19 -42.56 1.04
CA LYS A 34 -41.10 -41.17 0.57
C LYS A 34 -41.33 -40.15 1.69
N VAL A 35 -42.27 -40.41 2.59
CA VAL A 35 -42.53 -39.54 3.74
C VAL A 35 -41.33 -39.52 4.68
N MET A 36 -40.74 -40.69 4.97
CA MET A 36 -39.54 -40.77 5.81
C MET A 36 -38.34 -40.05 5.19
N ASP A 37 -38.13 -40.18 3.88
CA ASP A 37 -37.06 -39.47 3.17
C ASP A 37 -37.26 -37.95 3.25
N LEU A 38 -38.47 -37.46 3.00
CA LEU A 38 -38.80 -36.04 3.10
C LEU A 38 -38.62 -35.51 4.53
N GLN A 39 -39.02 -36.26 5.55
CA GLN A 39 -38.79 -35.90 6.95
C GLN A 39 -37.30 -35.79 7.26
N THR A 40 -36.51 -36.76 6.80
CA THR A 40 -35.04 -36.76 6.98
C THR A 40 -34.41 -35.54 6.31
N GLN A 41 -34.80 -35.23 5.06
CA GLN A 41 -34.32 -34.05 4.36
C GLN A 41 -34.69 -32.75 5.09
N PHE A 42 -35.89 -32.69 5.68
CA PHE A 42 -36.35 -31.53 6.43
C PHE A 42 -35.52 -31.31 7.71
N GLU A 43 -35.27 -32.38 8.47
CA GLU A 43 -34.43 -32.35 9.67
C GLU A 43 -32.99 -31.93 9.35
N ASP A 44 -32.40 -32.49 8.29
CA ASP A 44 -31.06 -32.12 7.84
C ASP A 44 -30.97 -30.66 7.42
N LEU A 45 -32.00 -30.16 6.71
CA LEU A 45 -32.05 -28.76 6.28
C LEU A 45 -32.18 -27.82 7.49
N GLN A 46 -33.04 -28.18 8.45
CA GLN A 46 -33.21 -27.43 9.69
C GLN A 46 -31.91 -27.39 10.50
N LYS A 47 -31.22 -28.52 10.63
CA LYS A 47 -29.93 -28.63 11.32
C LYS A 47 -28.84 -27.78 10.65
N LYS A 48 -28.77 -27.80 9.31
CA LYS A 48 -27.86 -26.93 8.54
C LYS A 48 -28.17 -25.46 8.72
N TYR A 49 -29.45 -25.08 8.75
CA TYR A 49 -29.87 -23.71 8.98
C TYR A 49 -29.44 -23.23 10.36
N GLN A 50 -29.70 -24.03 11.39
CA GLN A 50 -29.30 -23.74 12.78
C GLN A 50 -27.78 -23.61 12.92
N GLN A 51 -27.02 -24.55 12.35
CA GLN A 51 -25.56 -24.51 12.36
C GLN A 51 -25.00 -23.25 11.67
N ARG A 52 -25.62 -22.82 10.56
CA ARG A 52 -25.23 -21.60 9.84
C ARG A 52 -25.53 -20.36 10.67
N LEU A 53 -26.67 -20.34 11.36
CA LEU A 53 -27.05 -19.27 12.29
C LEU A 53 -26.04 -19.17 13.44
N GLU A 54 -25.62 -20.30 14.00
CA GLU A 54 -24.59 -20.37 15.04
C GLU A 54 -23.20 -19.96 14.52
N GLN A 55 -22.85 -20.28 13.27
CA GLN A 55 -21.62 -19.78 12.63
C GLN A 55 -21.67 -18.27 12.39
N GLU A 56 -22.79 -17.71 11.95
CA GLU A 56 -22.97 -16.25 11.85
C GLU A 56 -22.96 -15.58 13.24
N GLU A 57 -23.41 -16.29 14.27
CA GLU A 57 -23.33 -15.84 15.67
C GLU A 57 -21.94 -16.03 16.29
N THR A 58 -21.03 -16.85 15.75
CA THR A 58 -19.63 -16.89 16.22
C THR A 58 -18.93 -15.57 15.89
N PRO A 59 -18.86 -14.58 16.81
CA PRO A 59 -18.49 -13.22 16.49
C PRO A 59 -16.99 -12.98 16.69
N GLY A 60 -16.22 -14.04 16.95
CA GLY A 60 -14.91 -13.93 17.60
C GLY A 60 -13.77 -13.55 16.66
N SER A 61 -13.79 -14.00 15.40
CA SER A 61 -12.67 -13.77 14.48
C SER A 61 -12.92 -12.54 13.60
N ASP A 62 -14.06 -12.51 12.92
CA ASP A 62 -14.29 -11.51 11.87
C ASP A 62 -14.68 -10.16 12.44
N LYS A 63 -15.50 -10.10 13.50
CA LYS A 63 -15.84 -8.82 14.14
C LYS A 63 -14.64 -8.19 14.84
N VAL A 64 -13.78 -9.00 15.48
CA VAL A 64 -12.53 -8.53 16.09
C VAL A 64 -11.60 -7.97 15.01
N THR A 65 -11.46 -8.67 13.88
CA THR A 65 -10.65 -8.21 12.74
C THR A 65 -11.20 -6.92 12.12
N ILE A 66 -12.53 -6.80 11.95
CA ILE A 66 -13.16 -5.59 11.41
C ILE A 66 -12.96 -4.39 12.36
N MET A 67 -13.15 -4.59 13.67
CA MET A 67 -12.96 -3.55 14.66
C MET A 67 -11.50 -3.08 14.74
N GLU A 68 -10.55 -4.02 14.62
CA GLU A 68 -9.14 -3.71 14.57
C GLU A 68 -8.76 -2.94 13.30
N LEU A 69 -9.27 -3.34 12.14
CA LEU A 69 -9.09 -2.61 10.88
C LEU A 69 -9.68 -1.19 10.94
N GLN A 70 -10.87 -1.03 11.54
CA GLN A 70 -11.47 0.29 11.76
C GLN A 70 -10.62 1.15 12.69
N THR A 71 -10.06 0.56 13.75
CA THR A 71 -9.16 1.25 14.68
C THR A 71 -7.88 1.70 13.97
N GLN A 72 -7.25 0.82 13.18
CA GLN A 72 -6.08 1.17 12.38
C GLN A 72 -6.38 2.27 11.35
N LEU A 73 -7.56 2.25 10.74
CA LEU A 73 -7.98 3.27 9.79
C LEU A 73 -8.10 4.64 10.48
N ALA A 74 -8.76 4.69 11.64
CA ALA A 74 -8.89 5.93 12.41
C ALA A 74 -7.52 6.48 12.83
N GLN A 75 -6.63 5.62 13.35
CA GLN A 75 -5.28 6.01 13.74
C GLN A 75 -4.47 6.58 12.56
N LYS A 76 -4.49 5.90 11.41
CA LYS A 76 -3.80 6.37 10.20
C LYS A 76 -4.38 7.68 9.68
N THR A 77 -5.70 7.84 9.69
CA THR A 77 -6.35 9.09 9.28
C THR A 77 -5.94 10.27 10.16
N THR A 78 -5.89 10.09 11.49
CA THR A 78 -5.40 11.12 12.41
C THR A 78 -3.94 11.47 12.13
N LEU A 79 -3.06 10.47 11.98
CA LEU A 79 -1.64 10.71 11.70
C LEU A 79 -1.41 11.47 10.39
N ILE A 80 -2.20 11.18 9.36
CA ILE A 80 -2.17 11.90 8.08
C ILE A 80 -2.60 13.36 8.27
N SER A 81 -3.66 13.60 9.05
CA SER A 81 -4.13 14.95 9.37
C SER A 81 -3.06 15.75 10.12
N ASP A 82 -2.44 15.17 11.14
CA ASP A 82 -1.38 15.80 11.94
C ASP A 82 -0.15 16.13 11.08
N SER A 83 0.23 15.21 10.20
CA SER A 83 1.36 15.41 9.28
C SER A 83 1.09 16.55 8.28
N LYS A 84 -0.14 16.63 7.74
CA LYS A 84 -0.54 17.74 6.84
C LYS A 84 -0.53 19.09 7.57
N LEU A 85 -0.95 19.13 8.83
CA LEU A 85 -0.90 20.34 9.64
C LEU A 85 0.55 20.79 9.86
N LYS A 86 1.44 19.84 10.17
CA LYS A 86 2.87 20.14 10.34
C LYS A 86 3.52 20.64 9.05
N GLU A 87 3.14 20.06 7.91
CA GLU A 87 3.59 20.52 6.59
C GLU A 87 3.16 21.97 6.34
N GLN A 88 1.91 22.32 6.66
CA GLN A 88 1.43 23.69 6.54
C GLN A 88 2.22 24.66 7.43
N GLU A 89 2.50 24.29 8.68
CA GLU A 89 3.30 25.11 9.60
C GLU A 89 4.69 25.39 9.02
N PHE A 90 5.36 24.39 8.44
CA PHE A 90 6.65 24.59 7.79
C PHE A 90 6.56 25.48 6.55
N ARG A 91 5.51 25.33 5.74
CA ARG A 91 5.28 26.21 4.57
C ARG A 91 5.15 27.68 4.99
N GLU A 92 4.43 27.95 6.08
CA GLU A 92 4.28 29.31 6.62
C GLU A 92 5.60 29.85 7.20
N GLN A 93 6.38 29.02 7.90
CA GLN A 93 7.72 29.40 8.38
C GLN A 93 8.66 29.75 7.23
N ILE A 94 8.66 28.95 6.15
CA ILE A 94 9.44 29.24 4.94
C ILE A 94 9.03 30.58 4.36
N HIS A 95 7.72 30.82 4.18
CA HIS A 95 7.23 32.07 3.61
C HIS A 95 7.63 33.30 4.46
N ASN A 96 7.55 33.18 5.79
CA ASN A 96 7.99 34.24 6.70
C ASN A 96 9.49 34.55 6.56
N LEU A 97 10.32 33.51 6.45
CA LEU A 97 11.76 33.66 6.28
C LEU A 97 12.08 34.29 4.92
N GLU A 98 11.41 33.87 3.86
CA GLU A 98 11.52 34.47 2.52
C GLU A 98 11.17 35.96 2.54
N ASP A 99 10.07 36.34 3.20
CA ASP A 99 9.66 37.74 3.34
C ASP A 99 10.68 38.58 4.12
N ARG A 100 11.23 38.03 5.20
CA ARG A 100 12.29 38.69 5.97
C ARG A 100 13.55 38.87 5.12
N LEU A 101 13.96 37.84 4.40
CA LEU A 101 15.15 37.85 3.54
C LEU A 101 14.98 38.89 2.43
N LYS A 102 13.82 38.92 1.77
CA LYS A 102 13.44 39.95 0.78
C LYS A 102 13.46 41.36 1.35
N LYS A 103 13.04 41.55 2.62
CA LYS A 103 13.14 42.84 3.30
C LYS A 103 14.60 43.25 3.52
N TYR A 104 15.46 42.33 3.93
CA TYR A 104 16.89 42.61 4.07
C TYR A 104 17.54 42.95 2.72
N GLU A 105 17.24 42.20 1.67
CA GLU A 105 17.68 42.52 0.30
C GLU A 105 17.24 43.94 -0.09
N LYS A 106 15.95 44.26 0.04
CA LYS A 106 15.43 45.59 -0.27
C LYS A 106 16.09 46.71 0.54
N ASN A 107 16.40 46.46 1.82
CA ASN A 107 17.11 47.42 2.69
C ASN A 107 18.59 47.58 2.32
N VAL A 108 19.25 46.53 1.82
CA VAL A 108 20.60 46.59 1.26
C VAL A 108 20.59 47.47 0.01
N TYR A 109 19.65 47.27 -0.92
CA TYR A 109 19.51 48.12 -2.10
C TYR A 109 19.10 49.56 -1.77
N ALA A 110 18.36 49.79 -0.68
CA ALA A 110 18.00 51.13 -0.19
C ALA A 110 19.19 51.88 0.44
N THR A 111 20.15 51.17 1.04
CA THR A 111 21.36 51.77 1.60
C THR A 111 22.40 52.10 0.52
N THR A 112 22.31 51.47 -0.65
CA THR A 112 23.17 51.77 -1.82
C THR A 112 22.56 52.81 -2.77
N VAL A 113 21.52 53.57 -2.35
CA VAL A 113 20.96 54.70 -3.12
C VAL A 113 21.92 55.90 -3.07
N GLY A 114 23.09 55.71 -3.67
CA GLY A 114 24.12 56.71 -3.89
C GLY A 114 24.96 56.45 -5.15
N ILE A 115 24.67 55.42 -5.94
CA ILE A 115 25.35 55.21 -7.23
C ILE A 115 24.30 54.91 -8.31
N PRO A 116 24.18 55.78 -9.35
CA PRO A 116 23.25 55.55 -10.44
C PRO A 116 23.80 54.46 -11.37
N TYR A 117 22.89 53.86 -12.12
CA TYR A 117 23.06 53.03 -13.33
C TYR A 117 22.74 51.54 -13.21
N LYS A 118 21.66 51.21 -13.95
CA LYS A 118 21.26 49.94 -14.55
C LYS A 118 20.66 48.86 -13.64
N GLY A 119 19.33 48.85 -13.65
CA GLY A 119 18.52 47.68 -13.32
C GLY A 119 18.71 46.55 -14.34
N GLY A 120 18.70 45.33 -13.82
CA GLY A 120 18.67 44.10 -14.60
C GLY A 120 19.48 42.98 -13.94
N ASN A 121 18.75 42.02 -13.38
CA ASN A 121 19.20 40.66 -13.03
C ASN A 121 20.08 40.48 -11.76
N LEU A 122 19.39 40.20 -10.64
CA LEU A 122 19.93 39.97 -9.31
C LEU A 122 20.46 38.54 -9.06
N TYR A 123 20.74 37.77 -10.12
CA TYR A 123 21.34 36.43 -10.03
C TYR A 123 22.73 36.34 -10.68
N HIS A 124 23.34 37.47 -11.03
CA HIS A 124 24.61 37.50 -11.77
C HIS A 124 25.70 38.37 -11.11
N THR A 125 25.38 39.17 -10.09
CA THR A 125 26.32 40.21 -9.62
C THR A 125 27.37 39.71 -8.62
N ASP A 126 27.21 38.50 -8.06
CA ASP A 126 28.21 37.82 -7.23
C ASP A 126 28.98 36.73 -7.99
N VAL A 127 28.52 36.32 -9.17
CA VAL A 127 29.20 35.40 -10.11
C VAL A 127 30.08 36.18 -11.10
N SER A 128 30.85 37.15 -10.61
CA SER A 128 31.99 37.70 -11.37
C SER A 128 33.31 37.51 -10.64
N LEU A 129 33.29 36.88 -9.47
CA LEU A 129 34.47 36.50 -8.71
C LEU A 129 34.92 35.05 -8.97
N PHE A 130 34.00 34.18 -9.41
CA PHE A 130 34.31 32.83 -9.90
C PHE A 130 34.44 32.88 -11.43
N GLY A 131 35.34 32.06 -11.99
CA GLY A 131 35.72 32.02 -13.41
C GLY A 131 34.55 31.89 -14.39
N GLU A 132 34.87 31.89 -15.69
CA GLU A 132 33.93 31.99 -16.81
C GLU A 132 32.60 31.24 -16.60
N PRO A 133 31.46 31.78 -17.09
CA PRO A 133 30.11 31.22 -16.85
C PRO A 133 29.99 29.69 -17.04
N THR A 134 30.77 29.13 -17.97
CA THR A 134 30.81 27.69 -18.28
C THR A 134 31.48 26.84 -17.20
N GLU A 135 32.53 27.35 -16.54
CA GLU A 135 33.22 26.63 -15.46
C GLU A 135 32.31 26.49 -14.22
N PHE A 136 31.49 27.50 -13.95
CA PHE A 136 30.57 27.49 -12.81
C PHE A 136 29.42 26.50 -12.99
N GLU A 137 28.84 26.41 -14.19
CA GLU A 137 27.84 25.39 -14.50
C GLU A 137 28.41 23.98 -14.39
N TYR A 138 29.63 23.78 -14.89
CA TYR A 138 30.35 22.52 -14.75
C TYR A 138 30.58 22.16 -13.27
N LEU A 139 31.08 23.11 -12.48
CA LEU A 139 31.31 22.90 -11.04
C LEU A 139 30.02 22.56 -10.31
N ARG A 140 28.90 23.21 -10.62
CA ARG A 140 27.59 22.92 -10.02
C ARG A 140 27.16 21.48 -10.30
N LYS A 141 27.36 21.00 -11.53
CA LYS A 141 27.08 19.61 -11.92
C LYS A 141 27.96 18.63 -11.14
N VAL A 142 29.27 18.86 -11.08
CA VAL A 142 30.22 17.98 -10.39
C VAL A 142 29.94 17.94 -8.88
N LEU A 143 29.62 19.07 -8.26
CA LEU A 143 29.24 19.14 -6.85
C LEU A 143 27.95 18.39 -6.56
N PHE A 144 26.97 18.43 -7.46
CA PHE A 144 25.74 17.65 -7.34
C PHE A 144 26.05 16.15 -7.35
N GLU A 145 26.81 15.67 -8.33
CA GLU A 145 27.22 14.27 -8.42
C GLU A 145 27.98 13.79 -7.16
N TYR A 146 28.91 14.62 -6.66
CA TYR A 146 29.64 14.34 -5.42
C TYR A 146 28.71 14.21 -4.21
N LYS A 147 27.77 15.15 -4.04
CA LYS A 147 26.80 15.12 -2.93
C LYS A 147 25.82 13.96 -3.01
N MET A 148 25.52 13.49 -4.23
CA MET A 148 24.69 12.32 -4.47
C MET A 148 25.46 11.00 -4.32
N GLY A 149 26.76 11.05 -3.95
CA GLY A 149 27.56 9.87 -3.69
C GLY A 149 28.07 9.14 -4.94
N ARG A 150 27.96 9.74 -6.13
CA ARG A 150 28.40 9.12 -7.39
C ARG A 150 29.83 9.51 -7.72
N GLU A 151 30.65 8.50 -8.08
CA GLU A 151 32.05 8.64 -8.47
C GLU A 151 32.87 9.59 -7.57
N THR A 152 32.61 9.54 -6.26
CA THR A 152 33.00 10.59 -5.30
C THR A 152 34.50 10.92 -5.31
N LYS A 153 35.38 9.92 -5.47
CA LYS A 153 36.83 10.13 -5.61
C LYS A 153 37.19 10.93 -6.87
N THR A 154 36.53 10.65 -7.99
CA THR A 154 36.74 11.37 -9.26
C THR A 154 36.18 12.77 -9.17
N MET A 155 34.96 12.93 -8.64
CA MET A 155 34.34 14.24 -8.47
C MET A 155 35.13 15.13 -7.51
N ALA A 156 35.64 14.58 -6.41
CA ALA A 156 36.51 15.31 -5.47
C ALA A 156 37.77 15.84 -6.16
N LYS A 157 38.43 15.03 -7.00
CA LYS A 157 39.60 15.47 -7.80
C LYS A 157 39.23 16.62 -8.72
N VAL A 158 38.13 16.49 -9.45
CA VAL A 158 37.65 17.53 -10.37
C VAL A 158 37.35 18.83 -9.60
N ILE A 159 36.66 18.76 -8.46
CA ILE A 159 36.33 19.93 -7.63
C ILE A 159 37.61 20.62 -7.14
N THR A 160 38.56 19.87 -6.58
CA THR A 160 39.81 20.45 -6.06
C THR A 160 40.64 21.10 -7.16
N THR A 161 40.61 20.55 -8.38
CA THR A 161 41.32 21.12 -9.54
C THR A 161 40.63 22.38 -10.07
N VAL A 162 39.31 22.33 -10.26
CA VAL A 162 38.51 23.49 -10.74
C VAL A 162 38.62 24.67 -9.78
N LEU A 163 38.59 24.40 -8.47
CA LEU A 163 38.72 25.41 -7.44
C LEU A 163 40.17 25.73 -7.04
N LYS A 164 41.16 25.11 -7.69
CA LYS A 164 42.60 25.33 -7.47
C LYS A 164 42.99 25.24 -5.99
N PHE A 165 42.57 24.16 -5.31
CA PHE A 165 42.92 23.93 -3.91
C PHE A 165 44.43 23.73 -3.75
N PRO A 166 45.04 24.21 -2.66
CA PRO A 166 46.44 23.94 -2.38
C PRO A 166 46.67 22.43 -2.18
N ASP A 167 47.83 21.93 -2.62
CA ASP A 167 48.12 20.50 -2.69
C ASP A 167 47.94 19.78 -1.34
N ASP A 168 48.29 20.42 -0.23
CA ASP A 168 48.12 19.89 1.12
C ASP A 168 46.64 19.56 1.43
N GLN A 169 45.72 20.45 1.03
CA GLN A 169 44.28 20.27 1.22
C GLN A 169 43.74 19.22 0.24
N THR A 170 44.18 19.27 -1.01
CA THR A 170 43.81 18.30 -2.04
C THR A 170 44.18 16.88 -1.60
N GLN A 171 45.41 16.65 -1.15
CA GLN A 171 45.87 15.34 -0.68
C GLN A 171 45.09 14.86 0.56
N LYS A 172 44.78 15.77 1.50
CA LYS A 172 44.00 15.44 2.69
C LYS A 172 42.58 14.99 2.32
N ILE A 173 41.94 15.68 1.37
CA ILE A 173 40.60 15.34 0.87
C ILE A 173 40.64 13.97 0.17
N LEU A 174 41.60 13.75 -0.73
CA LEU A 174 41.70 12.48 -1.47
C LEU A 174 42.02 11.27 -0.58
N LYS A 175 42.89 11.44 0.43
CA LYS A 175 43.15 10.39 1.43
C LYS A 175 41.91 10.02 2.23
N ARG A 176 41.06 11.00 2.57
CA ARG A 176 39.80 10.77 3.26
C ARG A 176 38.79 10.04 2.37
N GLU A 177 38.73 10.38 1.10
CA GLU A 177 37.93 9.66 0.10
C GLU A 177 38.38 8.21 -0.06
N ASP A 178 39.70 7.97 -0.06
CA ASP A 178 40.27 6.61 -0.12
C ASP A 178 39.99 5.80 1.14
N ALA A 179 40.17 6.38 2.32
CA ALA A 179 39.80 5.73 3.58
C ALA A 179 38.30 5.39 3.63
N ARG A 180 37.45 6.27 3.11
CA ARG A 180 36.01 6.00 2.98
C ARG A 180 35.76 4.81 2.06
N LEU A 181 36.36 4.77 0.87
CA LEU A 181 36.24 3.62 -0.04
C LEU A 181 36.72 2.31 0.60
N MET A 182 37.84 2.34 1.34
CA MET A 182 38.37 1.16 2.03
C MET A 182 37.45 0.68 3.16
N SER A 183 36.82 1.59 3.90
CA SER A 183 35.86 1.22 4.96
C SER A 183 34.60 0.52 4.44
N TRP A 184 34.21 0.77 3.18
CA TRP A 184 33.11 0.03 2.53
C TRP A 184 33.53 -1.33 1.98
N LEU A 185 34.81 -1.49 1.60
CA LEU A 185 35.37 -2.74 1.06
C LEU A 185 35.78 -3.74 2.15
N GLN A 186 35.93 -3.29 3.39
CA GLN A 186 36.20 -4.12 4.57
C GLN A 186 34.96 -4.11 5.47
N PRO A 187 33.91 -4.87 5.18
CA PRO A 187 32.85 -5.09 6.15
C PRO A 187 33.48 -5.81 7.34
N SER A 188 33.48 -5.16 8.50
CA SER A 188 33.79 -5.80 9.78
C SER A 188 32.92 -7.05 9.91
N SER A 189 33.54 -8.23 9.86
CA SER A 189 32.93 -9.50 10.28
C SER A 189 32.66 -9.51 11.77
#